data_AF-A0A0C2SL93-F1
#
_entry.id   AF-A0A0C2SL93-F1
#
_cell.length_a   1.000
_cell.length_b   1.000
_cell.length_c   1.000
_cell.angle_alpha   90.00
_cell.angle_beta   90.00
_cell.angle_gamma   90.00
#
_symmetry.space_group_name_H-M   'P 1'
#
loop_
_entity.id
_entity.type
_entity.pdbx_description
1 polymer ?
#
loop_
_entity_poly.entity_id
_entity_poly.type
_entity_poly.pdbx_seq_one_letter_code
_entity_poly.pdbx_strand_id
1 'polypeptide(L)'
;MDVSFLPLPLDFDYVQSESWKPLVDKISHWLTTIVIDQSTPEWLWGLEVFWMAYFAAYPSFPAGEWPKWNPNIALDGQFAQSWL
;
A
#
# COMPACT_ATOMS: atom_id res chain seq x y z
N MET A 1 6.95 3.93 -17.19
CA MET A 1 5.80 3.69 -16.29
C MET A 1 5.55 4.96 -15.51
N ASP A 2 4.28 5.31 -15.30
CA ASP A 2 3.88 6.45 -14.47
C ASP A 2 3.57 5.96 -13.06
N VAL A 3 4.13 6.62 -12.04
CA VAL A 3 3.94 6.31 -10.62
C VAL A 3 3.09 7.42 -10.01
N SER A 4 1.78 7.34 -10.23
CA SER A 4 0.83 8.44 -10.00
C SER A 4 0.60 8.81 -8.53
N PHE A 5 1.15 8.04 -7.59
CA PHE A 5 1.07 8.32 -6.15
C PHE A 5 2.31 9.01 -5.58
N LEU A 6 3.34 9.24 -6.42
CA LEU A 6 4.52 10.01 -6.08
C LEU A 6 4.65 11.26 -6.98
N PRO A 7 5.22 12.37 -6.49
CA PRO A 7 5.64 12.60 -5.10
C PRO A 7 4.44 12.68 -4.15
N LEU A 8 4.71 12.52 -2.84
CA LEU A 8 3.66 12.70 -1.83
C LEU A 8 3.18 14.16 -1.80
N PRO A 9 1.91 14.40 -1.39
CA PRO A 9 1.41 15.75 -1.14
C PRO A 9 2.30 16.50 -0.12
N LEU A 10 2.42 17.83 -0.28
CA LEU A 10 3.24 18.67 0.60
C LEU A 10 2.72 18.69 2.04
N ASP A 11 1.42 18.46 2.22
CA ASP A 11 0.69 18.39 3.48
C ASP A 11 0.54 16.96 4.01
N PHE A 12 1.27 16.00 3.45
CA PHE A 12 1.24 14.62 3.92
C PHE A 12 1.81 14.52 5.34
N ASP A 13 0.96 14.15 6.30
CA ASP A 13 1.34 13.91 7.68
C ASP A 13 1.57 12.41 7.93
N TYR A 14 2.82 12.02 8.13
CA TYR A 14 3.19 10.62 8.34
C TYR A 14 2.70 10.07 9.69
N VAL A 15 2.29 10.91 10.63
CA VAL A 15 1.77 10.49 11.95
C VAL A 15 0.27 10.21 11.89
N GLN A 16 -0.46 10.86 10.97
CA GLN A 16 -1.91 10.74 10.85
C GLN A 16 -2.30 9.61 9.92
N SER A 17 -2.98 8.59 10.45
CA SER A 17 -3.47 7.44 9.67
C SER A 17 -4.30 7.86 8.45
N GLU A 18 -5.02 8.97 8.58
CA GLU A 18 -5.87 9.61 7.59
C GLU A 18 -5.11 10.03 6.34
N SER A 19 -3.86 10.48 6.48
CA SER A 19 -3.02 10.87 5.35
C SER A 19 -2.57 9.64 4.54
N TRP A 20 -2.46 8.48 5.18
CA TRP A 20 -2.08 7.23 4.52
C TRP A 20 -3.22 6.56 3.75
N LYS A 21 -4.49 6.72 4.18
CA LYS A 21 -5.64 6.06 3.54
C LYS A 21 -5.76 6.37 2.03
N PRO A 22 -5.69 7.63 1.56
CA PRO A 22 -5.70 7.93 0.14
C PRO A 22 -4.47 7.39 -0.61
N LEU A 23 -3.33 7.27 0.07
CA LEU A 23 -2.12 6.71 -0.52
C LEU A 23 -2.27 5.21 -0.77
N VAL A 24 -2.84 4.48 0.19
CA VAL A 24 -3.21 3.05 0.06
C VAL A 24 -4.10 2.84 -1.16
N ASP A 25 -5.12 3.67 -1.33
CA ASP A 25 -6.06 3.55 -2.46
C ASP A 25 -5.36 3.78 -3.81
N LYS A 26 -4.47 4.79 -3.89
CA LYS A 26 -3.72 5.07 -5.12
C LYS A 26 -2.73 3.97 -5.47
N ILE A 27 -2.00 3.42 -4.49
CA ILE A 27 -1.07 2.31 -4.71
C ILE A 27 -1.83 1.04 -5.09
N SER A 28 -2.94 0.75 -4.40
CA SER A 28 -3.83 -0.37 -4.72
C SER A 28 -4.33 -0.31 -6.16
N HIS A 29 -4.79 0.86 -6.60
CA HIS A 29 -5.18 1.08 -7.99
C HIS A 29 -4.00 0.82 -8.93
N TRP A 30 -2.84 1.42 -8.67
CA TRP A 30 -1.65 1.26 -9.52
C TRP A 30 -1.20 -0.20 -9.69
N LEU A 31 -1.18 -0.98 -8.60
CA LEU A 31 -0.83 -2.41 -8.58
C LEU A 31 -1.86 -3.31 -9.28
N THR A 32 -3.09 -2.84 -9.47
CA THR A 32 -4.19 -3.65 -9.99
C THR A 32 -4.67 -3.23 -11.37
N THR A 33 -4.23 -2.06 -11.85
CA THR A 33 -4.65 -1.51 -13.16
C THR A 33 -3.50 -1.10 -14.07
N ILE A 34 -2.34 -0.69 -13.53
CA ILE A 34 -1.23 -0.15 -14.32
C ILE A 34 -0.10 -1.17 -14.43
N VAL A 35 0.41 -1.63 -13.30
CA VAL A 35 1.44 -2.67 -13.25
C VAL A 35 0.72 -3.92 -12.79
N ILE A 36 0.24 -4.75 -13.71
CA ILE A 36 -0.55 -5.95 -13.38
C ILE A 36 0.30 -7.22 -13.29
N ASP A 37 1.50 -7.19 -13.89
CA ASP A 37 2.41 -8.33 -13.91
C ASP A 37 3.18 -8.41 -12.59
N GLN A 38 2.80 -9.38 -11.76
CA GLN A 38 3.34 -9.58 -10.42
C GLN A 38 4.81 -10.02 -10.38
N SER A 39 5.37 -10.42 -11.54
CA SER A 39 6.78 -10.78 -11.66
C SER A 39 7.71 -9.59 -11.90
N THR A 40 7.14 -8.42 -12.19
CA THR A 40 7.94 -7.22 -12.50
C THR A 40 8.52 -6.59 -11.23
N PRO A 41 9.74 -6.04 -11.30
CA PRO A 41 10.32 -5.30 -10.17
C PRO A 41 9.44 -4.16 -9.67
N GLU A 42 8.71 -3.50 -10.56
CA GLU A 42 7.80 -2.41 -10.23
C GLU A 42 6.61 -2.87 -9.39
N TRP A 43 6.05 -4.05 -9.71
CA TRP A 43 4.99 -4.64 -8.91
C TRP A 43 5.51 -5.06 -7.54
N LEU A 44 6.67 -5.73 -7.51
CA LEU A 44 7.28 -6.23 -6.28
C LEU A 44 7.67 -5.11 -5.33
N TRP A 45 8.31 -4.04 -5.83
CA TRP A 45 8.52 -2.85 -5.00
C TRP A 45 7.14 -2.34 -4.60
N GLY A 46 6.23 -2.08 -5.54
CA GLY A 46 4.87 -1.57 -5.29
C GLY A 46 4.14 -2.22 -4.11
N LEU A 47 4.23 -3.54 -4.02
CA LEU A 47 3.69 -4.35 -2.94
C LEU A 47 4.26 -3.96 -1.57
N GLU A 48 5.57 -3.72 -1.47
CA GLU A 48 6.22 -3.32 -0.21
C GLU A 48 5.72 -1.96 0.30
N VAL A 49 5.58 -0.93 -0.56
CA VAL A 49 5.01 0.36 -0.10
C VAL A 49 3.51 0.27 0.10
N PHE A 50 2.80 -0.59 -0.64
CA PHE A 50 1.41 -0.85 -0.33
C PHE A 50 1.26 -1.31 1.12
N TRP A 51 2.02 -2.32 1.54
CA TRP A 51 1.94 -2.84 2.92
C TRP A 51 2.41 -1.83 3.96
N MET A 52 3.47 -1.07 3.67
CA MET A 52 3.90 0.02 4.53
C MET A 52 2.81 1.08 4.73
N ALA A 53 2.19 1.54 3.64
CA ALA A 53 1.12 2.52 3.70
C ALA A 53 -0.14 1.96 4.38
N TYR A 54 -0.44 0.68 4.14
CA TYR A 54 -1.62 0.02 4.70
C TYR A 54 -1.52 -0.11 6.22
N PHE A 55 -0.38 -0.55 6.76
CA PHE A 55 -0.21 -0.64 8.22
C PHE A 55 -0.17 0.73 8.88
N ALA A 56 0.38 1.75 8.22
CA ALA A 56 0.33 3.12 8.72
C ALA A 56 -1.10 3.71 8.70
N ALA A 57 -1.92 3.34 7.71
CA ALA A 57 -3.33 3.73 7.62
C ALA A 57 -4.23 3.00 8.64
N TYR A 58 -3.88 1.77 9.00
CA TYR A 58 -4.68 0.89 9.85
C TYR A 58 -3.82 0.23 10.94
N PRO A 59 -3.35 1.00 11.94
CA PRO A 59 -2.38 0.53 12.94
C PRO A 59 -2.93 -0.56 13.88
N SER A 60 -4.24 -0.80 13.90
CA SER A 60 -4.83 -1.91 14.65
C SER A 60 -4.63 -3.27 13.97
N PHE A 61 -4.38 -3.30 12.65
CA PHE A 61 -4.21 -4.54 11.89
C PHE A 61 -3.11 -5.45 12.50
N PRO A 62 -3.32 -6.77 12.56
CA PRO A 62 -4.48 -7.53 12.07
C PRO A 62 -5.67 -7.57 13.05
N ALA A 63 -5.52 -7.00 14.24
CA ALA A 63 -6.55 -6.93 15.26
C ALA A 63 -7.55 -5.78 15.01
N GLY A 64 -8.73 -5.87 15.61
CA GLY A 64 -9.75 -4.83 15.48
C GLY A 64 -10.35 -4.73 14.07
N GLU A 65 -10.81 -3.54 13.71
CA GLU A 65 -11.50 -3.28 12.44
C GLU A 65 -10.55 -2.64 11.42
N TRP A 66 -10.58 -3.17 10.20
CA TRP A 66 -9.82 -2.65 9.07
C TRP A 66 -10.54 -2.98 7.76
N PRO A 67 -10.42 -2.13 6.72
CA PRO A 67 -11.09 -2.36 5.46
C PRO A 67 -10.37 -3.42 4.63
N LYS A 68 -11.12 -4.34 4.02
CA LYS A 68 -10.55 -5.35 3.12
C LYS A 68 -9.80 -4.65 1.96
N TRP A 69 -8.57 -5.08 1.71
CA TRP A 69 -7.83 -4.67 0.51
C TRP A 69 -8.23 -5.52 -0.70
N ASN A 70 -7.71 -5.15 -1.88
CA ASN A 70 -7.99 -5.88 -3.12
C ASN A 70 -7.36 -7.29 -3.08
N PRO A 71 -8.11 -8.37 -3.31
CA PRO A 71 -7.59 -9.74 -3.18
C PRO A 71 -6.48 -10.10 -4.19
N ASN A 72 -6.29 -9.30 -5.24
CA ASN A 72 -5.17 -9.46 -6.17
C ASN A 72 -3.84 -8.98 -5.59
N ILE A 73 -3.86 -8.29 -4.46
CA ILE A 73 -2.68 -7.89 -3.69
C ILE A 73 -2.51 -8.92 -2.58
N ALA A 74 -1.56 -9.83 -2.77
CA ALA A 74 -1.28 -10.87 -1.79
C ALA A 74 -0.73 -10.25 -0.50
N LEU A 75 -1.15 -10.80 0.65
CA LEU A 75 -0.49 -10.56 1.94
C LEU A 75 0.83 -11.32 1.96
N ASP A 76 1.75 -10.80 1.17
CA ASP A 76 3.08 -11.33 0.90
C ASP A 76 4.04 -10.15 0.74
N GLY A 77 5.34 -10.44 0.66
CA GLY A 77 6.39 -9.43 0.66
C GLY A 77 7.09 -9.30 2.00
N GLN A 78 8.34 -8.84 1.96
CA GLN A 78 9.24 -8.84 3.10
C GLN A 78 8.71 -7.95 4.23
N PHE A 79 8.11 -6.81 3.89
CA PHE A 79 7.56 -5.88 4.88
C PHE A 79 6.32 -6.44 5.56
N ALA A 80 5.38 -7.00 4.78
CA ALA A 80 4.16 -7.62 5.31
C ALA A 80 4.50 -8.75 6.30
N GLN A 81 5.42 -9.63 5.91
CA GLN A 81 5.84 -10.76 6.73
C GLN A 81 6.61 -10.35 7.99
N SER A 82 7.36 -9.25 7.94
CA SER A 82 8.13 -8.76 9.11
C SER A 82 7.27 -8.01 10.13
N TRP A 83 6.11 -7.49 9.70
CA TRP A 83 5.22 -6.70 10.53
C TRP A 83 4.20 -7.54 11.29
N LEU A 84 3.76 -8.66 10.69
CA LEU A 84 2.88 -9.67 11.30
C LEU A 84 3.61 -10.48 12.37
#